data_AF-A0AAU2CUY0-F1
#
_entry.id   AF-A0AAU2CUY0-F1
#
_cell.length_a   1.000
_cell.length_b   1.000
_cell.length_c   1.000
_cell.angle_alpha   90.00
_cell.angle_beta   90.00
_cell.angle_gamma   90.00
#
_symmetry.space_group_name_H-M   'P 1'
#
loop_
_entity.id
_entity.type
_entity.pdbx_description
1 polymer ?
#
loop_
_entity_poly.entity_id
_entity_poly.type
_entity_poly.pdbx_seq_one_letter_code
_entity_poly.pdbx_strand_id
1 'polypeptide(L)'
;MEHTEHTERTGTETGAGVGTGAGTDSDDQDQDQDHDNHNGNDPDNGEKAGPAEQAEPTEPPPSPRRRWPRRLALAVVLALLLPVLAAESALRLNYTGDPKTGTYSRGRDAIWLGHAWVDGRKTDADVTALARRLKNTGIRDLYVHAGPLEHDGTLPKSAYPKARWLIAAVHREAPGTRVQAWLGDVLATESPTGMRLERPETRAAVVTSTRQILAAGFEGAHFDLEPLHSGDRDYLTLLDSLRSVTRAHHALLSVAAHQIDPLPGFHAFWGTVAGHPKWWSQRFFGQVARRVDQIAVMSYDTMQPLQSLYGGYVAQQTSLALEVTPKSTDLLMGLPFYHENRFGHWNHAETVPAAVRGVRLGLSRTDAGRARFGVALYVDFAATEADWTAYRDDWVP
;
A
#
# COMPACT_ATOMS: atom_id res chain seq x y z
N MET A 1 -18.15 -53.80 13.78
CA MET A 1 -16.69 -53.57 13.89
C MET A 1 -16.29 -52.98 12.57
N GLU A 2 -16.41 -51.67 12.47
CA GLU A 2 -16.56 -50.95 11.21
C GLU A 2 -15.45 -49.90 11.14
N HIS A 3 -14.70 -49.96 10.05
CA HIS A 3 -13.63 -49.03 9.72
C HIS A 3 -14.22 -47.66 9.40
N THR A 4 -13.56 -46.59 9.82
CA THR A 4 -13.78 -45.27 9.22
C THR A 4 -12.45 -44.54 9.11
N GLU A 5 -11.98 -44.44 7.87
CA GLU A 5 -10.92 -43.55 7.41
C GLU A 5 -11.36 -42.09 7.60
N HIS A 6 -10.48 -41.24 8.12
CA HIS A 6 -10.63 -39.79 8.02
C HIS A 6 -9.60 -39.25 7.05
N THR A 7 -10.08 -38.86 5.87
CA THR A 7 -9.35 -38.15 4.81
C THR A 7 -8.93 -36.76 5.30
N GLU A 8 -7.62 -36.50 5.31
CA GLU A 8 -7.03 -35.17 5.43
C GLU A 8 -7.43 -34.32 4.22
N ARG A 9 -8.09 -33.18 4.49
CA ARG A 9 -8.25 -32.09 3.51
C ARG A 9 -7.10 -31.11 3.68
N THR A 10 -6.27 -31.06 2.66
CA THR A 10 -5.29 -30.01 2.38
C THR A 10 -5.99 -28.66 2.22
N GLY A 11 -5.66 -27.72 3.11
CA GLY A 11 -6.11 -26.33 3.03
C GLY A 11 -5.14 -25.51 2.19
N THR A 12 -5.62 -25.06 1.03
CA THR A 12 -4.94 -24.15 0.11
C THR A 12 -4.98 -22.73 0.66
N GLU A 13 -3.82 -22.08 0.78
CA GLU A 13 -3.69 -20.65 1.10
C GLU A 13 -4.30 -19.81 -0.04
N THR A 14 -5.37 -19.08 0.24
CA THR A 14 -5.92 -18.02 -0.64
C THR A 14 -5.66 -16.67 0.01
N GLY A 15 -4.90 -15.82 -0.70
CA GLY A 15 -4.61 -14.45 -0.31
C GLY A 15 -5.87 -13.59 -0.17
N ALA A 16 -5.79 -12.63 0.74
CA ALA A 16 -6.82 -11.62 0.97
C ALA A 16 -6.93 -10.69 -0.26
N GLY A 17 -7.88 -11.00 -1.13
CA GLY A 17 -8.37 -10.12 -2.19
C GLY A 17 -9.73 -9.54 -1.79
N VAL A 18 -9.81 -8.23 -1.65
CA VAL A 18 -11.06 -7.49 -1.43
C VAL A 18 -11.85 -7.45 -2.74
N GLY A 19 -13.05 -8.03 -2.72
CA GLY A 19 -14.01 -7.95 -3.82
C GLY A 19 -15.42 -7.71 -3.27
N THR A 20 -15.92 -6.49 -3.43
CA THR A 20 -17.32 -6.12 -3.16
C THR A 20 -18.15 -6.31 -4.43
N GLY A 21 -19.17 -7.16 -4.36
CA GLY A 21 -20.24 -7.25 -5.36
C GLY A 21 -21.43 -6.37 -5.00
N ALA A 22 -22.24 -6.04 -6.01
CA ALA A 22 -23.68 -5.79 -5.86
C ALA A 22 -24.34 -5.80 -7.26
N GLY A 23 -25.45 -6.53 -7.38
CA GLY A 23 -26.28 -6.57 -8.58
C GLY A 23 -27.26 -7.75 -8.57
N THR A 24 -28.31 -7.61 -7.77
CA THR A 24 -29.46 -8.51 -7.60
C THR A 24 -30.40 -8.55 -8.82
N ASP A 25 -30.99 -9.73 -9.01
CA ASP A 25 -32.37 -10.08 -9.45
C ASP A 25 -33.12 -9.16 -10.44
N SER A 26 -33.63 -9.75 -11.53
CA SER A 26 -35.03 -10.22 -11.59
C SER A 26 -35.43 -10.73 -12.99
N ASP A 27 -36.37 -11.68 -12.95
CA ASP A 27 -36.95 -12.58 -13.95
C ASP A 27 -37.70 -12.00 -15.17
N ASP A 28 -38.14 -12.97 -15.99
CA ASP A 28 -39.22 -13.02 -16.99
C ASP A 28 -38.89 -12.61 -18.44
N GLN A 29 -38.75 -13.57 -19.37
CA GLN A 29 -39.75 -14.49 -19.98
C GLN A 29 -40.52 -13.86 -21.14
N ASP A 30 -40.51 -14.63 -22.23
CA ASP A 30 -41.51 -14.71 -23.31
C ASP A 30 -41.64 -13.53 -24.28
N GLN A 31 -41.95 -13.70 -25.56
CA GLN A 31 -41.94 -14.78 -26.55
C GLN A 31 -42.41 -14.08 -27.85
N ASP A 32 -42.19 -14.74 -28.99
CA ASP A 32 -42.94 -14.57 -30.24
C ASP A 32 -42.73 -13.29 -31.08
N GLN A 33 -42.17 -13.38 -32.28
CA GLN A 33 -42.57 -14.09 -33.52
C GLN A 33 -43.28 -13.13 -34.50
N ASP A 34 -43.07 -13.47 -35.78
CA ASP A 34 -43.76 -13.04 -36.99
C ASP A 34 -43.31 -11.73 -37.64
N HIS A 35 -42.52 -11.79 -38.71
CA HIS A 35 -42.77 -12.30 -40.07
C HIS A 35 -43.14 -11.16 -41.03
N ASP A 36 -42.18 -10.89 -41.92
CA ASP A 36 -42.34 -10.26 -43.21
C ASP A 36 -43.54 -10.83 -43.99
N ASN A 37 -44.36 -9.96 -44.57
CA ASN A 37 -44.77 -10.18 -45.96
C ASN A 37 -45.45 -8.98 -46.65
N HIS A 38 -45.18 -8.94 -47.96
CA HIS A 38 -46.02 -8.44 -49.06
C HIS A 38 -45.98 -6.96 -49.46
N ASN A 39 -44.96 -6.68 -50.27
CA ASN A 39 -45.06 -6.26 -51.68
C ASN A 39 -46.49 -6.14 -52.27
N GLY A 40 -46.83 -4.95 -52.78
CA GLY A 40 -48.00 -4.69 -53.61
C GLY A 40 -47.70 -3.54 -54.58
N ASN A 41 -47.65 -3.85 -55.87
CA ASN A 41 -47.45 -2.91 -56.98
C ASN A 41 -48.73 -2.08 -57.27
N ASP A 42 -48.48 -0.81 -57.61
CA ASP A 42 -49.13 0.17 -58.51
C ASP A 42 -50.11 -0.33 -59.61
N PRO A 43 -50.85 0.52 -60.38
CA PRO A 43 -50.84 2.00 -60.46
C PRO A 43 -52.22 2.70 -60.68
N ASP A 44 -52.13 4.03 -60.89
CA ASP A 44 -52.88 4.84 -61.89
C ASP A 44 -54.06 5.72 -61.42
N ASN A 45 -53.83 7.04 -61.39
CA ASN A 45 -54.59 8.00 -62.22
C ASN A 45 -54.02 9.42 -62.07
N GLY A 46 -53.85 10.10 -63.20
CA GLY A 46 -53.22 11.40 -63.28
C GLY A 46 -54.17 12.60 -63.17
N GLU A 47 -53.59 13.78 -62.95
CA GLU A 47 -54.08 15.04 -63.48
C GLU A 47 -52.98 16.10 -63.52
N LYS A 48 -53.03 16.95 -64.55
CA LYS A 48 -52.00 17.93 -64.96
C LYS A 48 -52.12 19.26 -64.21
N ALA A 49 -50.99 19.93 -63.96
CA ALA A 49 -50.63 21.27 -64.50
C ALA A 49 -49.77 22.14 -63.55
N GLY A 50 -48.71 22.76 -64.11
CA GLY A 50 -48.10 23.99 -63.59
C GLY A 50 -46.58 23.92 -63.34
N PRO A 51 -45.73 24.65 -64.09
CA PRO A 51 -44.29 24.67 -63.85
C PRO A 51 -43.95 25.62 -62.69
N ALA A 52 -43.52 25.08 -61.56
CA ALA A 52 -42.94 25.84 -60.47
C ALA A 52 -41.42 25.91 -60.64
N GLU A 53 -40.97 27.11 -61.00
CA GLU A 53 -39.69 27.76 -60.72
C GLU A 53 -38.65 26.92 -59.96
N GLN A 54 -37.56 26.54 -60.64
CA GLN A 54 -36.38 25.91 -60.04
C GLN A 54 -35.68 26.94 -59.15
N ALA A 55 -35.85 26.85 -57.84
CA ALA A 55 -34.97 27.47 -56.87
C ALA A 55 -33.75 26.58 -56.64
N GLU A 56 -32.55 27.11 -56.90
CA GLU A 56 -31.28 26.48 -56.53
C GLU A 56 -31.26 26.16 -55.02
N PRO A 57 -30.82 24.96 -54.60
CA PRO A 57 -30.68 24.65 -53.18
C PRO A 57 -29.50 25.44 -52.63
N THR A 58 -29.80 26.53 -51.93
CA THR A 58 -28.80 27.24 -51.12
C THR A 58 -28.42 26.33 -49.95
N GLU A 59 -27.20 25.79 -49.95
CA GLU A 59 -26.67 25.05 -48.80
C GLU A 59 -26.76 25.94 -47.54
N PRO A 60 -27.37 25.46 -46.44
CA PRO A 60 -27.44 26.25 -45.22
C PRO A 60 -26.03 26.46 -44.66
N PRO A 61 -25.65 27.69 -44.25
CA PRO A 61 -24.34 27.94 -43.68
C PRO A 61 -24.15 27.08 -42.42
N PRO A 62 -22.94 26.54 -42.17
CA PRO A 62 -22.69 25.64 -41.05
C PRO A 62 -23.04 26.35 -39.74
N SER A 63 -24.09 25.86 -39.09
CA SER A 63 -24.64 26.53 -37.91
C SER A 63 -23.59 26.64 -36.78
N PRO A 64 -23.45 27.83 -36.15
CA PRO A 64 -22.44 28.07 -35.11
C PRO A 64 -22.69 27.26 -33.82
N ARG A 65 -23.86 26.62 -33.70
CA ARG A 65 -24.32 25.86 -32.53
C ARG A 65 -23.56 24.55 -32.29
N ARG A 66 -22.93 23.96 -33.31
CA ARG A 66 -22.19 22.68 -33.17
C ARG A 66 -20.75 22.84 -32.62
N ARG A 67 -20.23 24.07 -32.52
CA ARG A 67 -18.86 24.37 -32.06
C ARG A 67 -18.75 24.52 -30.55
N TRP A 68 -19.79 25.00 -29.89
CA TRP A 68 -19.86 25.18 -28.43
C TRP A 68 -19.74 23.88 -27.62
N PRO A 69 -20.49 22.79 -27.92
CA PRO A 69 -20.34 21.54 -27.16
C PRO A 69 -18.97 20.90 -27.36
N ARG A 70 -18.36 21.04 -28.55
CA ARG A 70 -17.00 20.55 -28.82
C ARG A 70 -15.94 21.33 -28.04
N ARG A 71 -16.08 22.66 -27.93
CA ARG A 71 -15.20 23.50 -27.13
C ARG A 71 -15.34 23.22 -25.63
N LEU A 72 -16.56 22.98 -25.15
CA LEU A 72 -16.82 22.60 -23.77
C LEU A 72 -16.23 21.22 -23.46
N ALA A 73 -16.45 20.22 -24.33
CA ALA A 73 -15.86 18.89 -24.18
C ALA A 73 -14.32 18.96 -24.18
N LEU A 74 -13.73 19.74 -25.09
CA LEU A 74 -12.28 19.95 -25.10
C LEU A 74 -11.80 20.65 -23.82
N ALA A 75 -12.52 21.66 -23.33
CA ALA A 75 -12.18 22.34 -22.09
C ALA A 75 -12.24 21.39 -20.87
N VAL A 76 -13.24 20.51 -20.81
CA VAL A 76 -13.36 19.48 -19.76
C VAL A 76 -12.21 18.47 -19.86
N VAL A 77 -11.89 17.99 -21.07
CA VAL A 77 -10.77 17.08 -21.28
C VAL A 77 -9.45 17.72 -20.87
N LEU A 78 -9.19 18.97 -21.25
CA LEU A 78 -7.99 19.70 -20.84
C LEU A 78 -7.96 19.95 -19.32
N ALA A 79 -9.10 20.28 -18.71
CA ALA A 79 -9.19 20.48 -17.26
C ALA A 79 -8.88 19.20 -16.46
N LEU A 80 -9.15 18.02 -17.03
CA LEU A 80 -8.80 16.73 -16.42
C LEU A 80 -7.36 16.30 -16.74
N LEU A 81 -6.89 16.51 -17.99
CA LEU A 81 -5.58 16.05 -18.43
C LEU A 81 -4.43 16.91 -17.92
N LEU A 82 -4.59 18.24 -17.87
CA LEU A 82 -3.50 19.14 -17.49
C LEU A 82 -2.99 18.91 -16.05
N PRO A 83 -3.85 18.72 -15.03
CA PRO A 83 -3.39 18.38 -13.68
C PRO A 83 -2.62 17.06 -13.63
N VAL A 84 -3.09 16.04 -14.34
CA VAL A 84 -2.41 14.73 -14.42
C VAL A 84 -1.05 14.90 -15.07
N LEU A 85 -0.96 15.55 -16.22
CA LEU A 85 0.31 15.81 -16.90
C LEU A 85 1.28 16.63 -16.05
N ALA A 86 0.78 17.62 -15.31
CA ALA A 86 1.59 18.41 -14.39
C ALA A 86 2.13 17.56 -13.23
N ALA A 87 1.28 16.71 -12.63
CA ALA A 87 1.68 15.80 -11.56
C ALA A 87 2.74 14.79 -12.05
N GLU A 88 2.51 14.12 -13.18
CA GLU A 88 3.46 13.17 -13.75
C GLU A 88 4.78 13.85 -14.15
N SER A 89 4.72 15.07 -14.70
CA SER A 89 5.91 15.87 -15.00
C SER A 89 6.69 16.23 -13.74
N ALA A 90 5.99 16.59 -12.65
CA ALA A 90 6.61 16.89 -11.36
C ALA A 90 7.29 15.64 -10.76
N LEU A 91 6.65 14.46 -10.84
CA LEU A 91 7.27 13.20 -10.44
C LEU A 91 8.51 12.90 -11.29
N ARG A 92 8.41 13.05 -12.61
CA ARG A 92 9.55 12.84 -13.51
C ARG A 92 10.72 13.76 -13.18
N LEU A 93 10.45 15.04 -12.88
CA LEU A 93 11.43 16.02 -12.43
C LEU A 93 12.01 15.65 -11.07
N ASN A 94 11.19 15.13 -10.14
CA ASN A 94 11.65 14.66 -8.85
C ASN A 94 12.66 13.51 -8.95
N TYR A 95 12.64 12.74 -10.03
CA TYR A 95 13.62 11.68 -10.30
C TYR A 95 14.90 12.13 -11.01
N THR A 96 15.05 13.43 -11.33
CA THR A 96 16.25 13.97 -11.99
C THR A 96 17.36 14.39 -11.01
N GLY A 97 18.56 14.61 -11.55
CA GLY A 97 19.76 14.95 -10.78
C GLY A 97 20.41 13.73 -10.13
N ASP A 98 21.54 13.94 -9.46
CA ASP A 98 22.31 12.88 -8.82
C ASP A 98 22.13 12.90 -7.30
N PRO A 99 21.98 11.72 -6.64
CA PRO A 99 22.02 11.67 -5.19
C PRO A 99 23.37 12.15 -4.65
N LYS A 100 23.35 12.88 -3.53
CA LYS A 100 24.55 13.32 -2.83
C LYS A 100 25.36 12.11 -2.36
N THR A 101 26.69 12.24 -2.38
CA THR A 101 27.58 11.25 -1.77
C THR A 101 27.25 11.07 -0.29
N GLY A 102 27.20 9.82 0.19
CA GLY A 102 26.86 9.50 1.58
C GLY A 102 25.36 9.31 1.85
N THR A 103 24.47 9.42 0.85
CA THR A 103 23.07 9.00 1.01
C THR A 103 22.92 7.48 0.83
N TYR A 104 23.40 6.71 1.82
CA TYR A 104 23.50 5.25 1.86
C TYR A 104 23.14 4.70 3.24
N SER A 105 23.01 3.38 3.41
CA SER A 105 22.57 2.79 4.67
C SER A 105 23.26 3.38 5.91
N ARG A 106 22.48 3.55 6.98
CA ARG A 106 22.94 3.98 8.31
C ARG A 106 22.90 2.86 9.34
N GLY A 107 22.77 1.60 8.90
CA GLY A 107 22.63 0.46 9.82
C GLY A 107 21.30 0.48 10.59
N ARG A 108 20.24 0.96 9.95
CA ARG A 108 18.88 1.11 10.52
C ARG A 108 17.80 0.56 9.60
N ASP A 109 18.18 -0.37 8.74
CA ASP A 109 17.27 -0.97 7.79
C ASP A 109 16.48 -2.11 8.47
N ALA A 110 15.37 -2.50 7.86
CA ALA A 110 14.51 -3.54 8.37
C ALA A 110 14.03 -4.47 7.25
N ILE A 111 13.50 -5.63 7.60
CA ILE A 111 12.84 -6.54 6.66
C ILE A 111 11.61 -7.16 7.30
N TRP A 112 10.52 -7.24 6.53
CA TRP A 112 9.35 -8.04 6.92
C TRP A 112 9.58 -9.50 6.58
N LEU A 113 9.31 -10.35 7.56
CA LEU A 113 9.43 -11.80 7.48
C LEU A 113 8.06 -12.45 7.64
N GLY A 114 7.74 -13.41 6.77
CA GLY A 114 6.48 -14.14 6.80
C GLY A 114 6.26 -15.01 8.05
N HIS A 115 5.05 -15.53 8.20
CA HIS A 115 4.63 -16.29 9.39
C HIS A 115 5.42 -17.59 9.64
N ALA A 116 6.00 -18.16 8.56
CA ALA A 116 6.80 -19.39 8.60
C ALA A 116 7.94 -19.36 9.64
N TRP A 117 8.44 -18.17 9.96
CA TRP A 117 9.52 -17.97 10.92
C TRP A 117 9.12 -18.24 12.38
N VAL A 118 7.82 -18.19 12.71
CA VAL A 118 7.31 -18.40 14.09
C VAL A 118 6.32 -19.55 14.25
N ASP A 119 5.89 -20.19 13.16
CA ASP A 119 4.94 -21.31 13.19
C ASP A 119 5.59 -22.71 13.20
N GLY A 120 6.91 -22.80 13.00
CA GLY A 120 7.68 -24.04 13.05
C GLY A 120 8.06 -24.64 11.70
N ARG A 121 7.78 -23.96 10.59
CA ARG A 121 8.27 -24.36 9.27
C ARG A 121 9.77 -24.08 9.06
N LYS A 122 10.34 -23.07 9.73
CA LYS A 122 11.76 -22.71 9.63
C LYS A 122 12.65 -23.49 10.61
N THR A 123 13.91 -23.67 10.22
CA THR A 123 14.94 -24.44 10.93
C THR A 123 16.18 -23.60 11.26
N ASP A 124 17.12 -24.15 12.04
CA ASP A 124 18.39 -23.45 12.33
C ASP A 124 19.20 -23.18 11.04
N ALA A 125 19.08 -24.03 10.03
CA ALA A 125 19.74 -23.83 8.74
C ALA A 125 19.17 -22.59 8.00
N ASP A 126 17.85 -22.37 8.09
CA ASP A 126 17.20 -21.18 7.52
C ASP A 126 17.66 -19.91 8.24
N VAL A 127 17.75 -19.95 9.57
CA VAL A 127 18.25 -18.81 10.37
C VAL A 127 19.71 -18.51 10.02
N THR A 128 20.53 -19.54 9.85
CA THR A 128 21.93 -19.38 9.41
C THR A 128 22.00 -18.76 8.00
N ALA A 129 21.13 -19.18 7.09
CA ALA A 129 21.06 -18.63 5.74
C ALA A 129 20.61 -17.17 5.75
N LEU A 130 19.61 -16.82 6.55
CA LEU A 130 19.18 -15.44 6.78
C LEU A 130 20.34 -14.62 7.35
N ALA A 131 21.00 -15.09 8.41
CA ALA A 131 22.12 -14.39 9.03
C ALA A 131 23.25 -14.09 8.03
N ARG A 132 23.61 -15.05 7.17
CA ARG A 132 24.58 -14.81 6.09
C ARG A 132 24.12 -13.73 5.11
N ARG A 133 22.83 -13.66 4.81
CA ARG A 133 22.25 -12.67 3.90
C ARG A 133 22.22 -11.27 4.52
N LEU A 134 21.98 -11.17 5.83
CA LEU A 134 21.99 -9.91 6.57
C LEU A 134 23.39 -9.38 6.83
N LYS A 135 24.42 -10.24 6.76
CA LYS A 135 25.82 -9.86 6.98
C LYS A 135 26.23 -8.73 6.05
N ASN A 136 26.89 -7.72 6.62
CA ASN A 136 27.33 -6.50 5.92
C ASN A 136 26.21 -5.69 5.28
N THR A 137 24.96 -5.91 5.68
CA THR A 137 23.84 -5.02 5.31
C THR A 137 23.55 -4.04 6.44
N GLY A 138 22.68 -3.06 6.20
CA GLY A 138 22.17 -2.20 7.25
C GLY A 138 21.00 -2.76 8.05
N ILE A 139 20.55 -3.99 7.76
CA ILE A 139 19.35 -4.56 8.38
C ILE A 139 19.63 -4.88 9.84
N ARG A 140 18.84 -4.28 10.72
CA ARG A 140 18.94 -4.44 12.17
C ARG A 140 17.62 -4.85 12.82
N ASP A 141 16.49 -4.69 12.14
CA ASP A 141 15.18 -5.06 12.64
C ASP A 141 14.50 -6.09 11.72
N LEU A 142 14.02 -7.17 12.30
CA LEU A 142 13.18 -8.17 11.64
C LEU A 142 11.75 -7.99 12.13
N TYR A 143 10.84 -7.61 11.22
CA TYR A 143 9.41 -7.55 11.52
C TYR A 143 8.79 -8.90 11.17
N VAL A 144 8.59 -9.75 12.16
CA VAL A 144 8.16 -11.15 11.93
C VAL A 144 6.68 -11.29 12.14
N HIS A 145 5.95 -11.76 11.11
CA HIS A 145 4.50 -11.90 11.17
C HIS A 145 4.09 -12.84 12.30
N ALA A 146 3.55 -12.28 13.38
CA ALA A 146 3.16 -12.99 14.60
C ALA A 146 1.67 -12.80 14.93
N GLY A 147 0.90 -12.33 13.94
CA GLY A 147 -0.54 -12.14 13.98
C GLY A 147 -1.29 -13.06 12.98
N PRO A 148 -2.48 -12.64 12.51
CA PRO A 148 -3.11 -11.34 12.79
C PRO A 148 -3.60 -11.22 14.24
N LEU A 149 -3.89 -9.99 14.67
CA LEU A 149 -4.75 -9.77 15.82
C LEU A 149 -6.18 -10.17 15.45
N GLU A 150 -6.95 -10.61 16.42
CA GLU A 150 -8.40 -10.75 16.26
C GLU A 150 -9.06 -9.35 16.25
N HIS A 151 -10.26 -9.23 15.68
CA HIS A 151 -11.00 -7.97 15.60
C HIS A 151 -11.30 -7.34 16.97
N ASP A 152 -11.26 -8.12 18.05
CA ASP A 152 -11.41 -7.63 19.42
C ASP A 152 -10.08 -7.17 20.05
N GLY A 153 -8.97 -7.22 19.31
CA GLY A 153 -7.63 -6.83 19.74
C GLY A 153 -6.85 -7.93 20.47
N THR A 154 -7.43 -9.11 20.67
CA THR A 154 -6.73 -10.25 21.27
C THR A 154 -5.77 -10.90 20.28
N LEU A 155 -4.79 -11.64 20.79
CA LEU A 155 -3.83 -12.38 20.00
C LEU A 155 -3.77 -13.84 20.50
N PRO A 156 -4.10 -14.83 19.67
CA PRO A 156 -3.98 -16.23 20.08
C PRO A 156 -2.50 -16.60 20.24
N LYS A 157 -2.15 -17.27 21.36
CA LYS A 157 -0.76 -17.74 21.60
C LYS A 157 -0.24 -18.69 20.52
N SER A 158 -1.15 -19.36 19.80
CA SER A 158 -0.83 -20.23 18.67
C SER A 158 -0.34 -19.47 17.43
N ALA A 159 -0.42 -18.13 17.39
CA ALA A 159 0.12 -17.34 16.29
C ALA A 159 1.66 -17.23 16.32
N TYR A 160 2.33 -17.61 17.40
CA TYR A 160 3.80 -17.49 17.50
C TYR A 160 4.45 -18.60 18.35
N PRO A 161 4.12 -19.88 18.14
CA PRO A 161 4.54 -20.99 19.01
C PRO A 161 6.07 -21.17 19.06
N LYS A 162 6.80 -20.72 18.02
CA LYS A 162 8.26 -20.82 17.93
C LYS A 162 8.99 -19.49 18.11
N ALA A 163 8.33 -18.42 18.57
CA ALA A 163 8.97 -17.12 18.78
C ALA A 163 10.27 -17.20 19.61
N ARG A 164 10.23 -17.87 20.76
CA ARG A 164 11.40 -18.02 21.64
C ARG A 164 12.59 -18.70 20.96
N TRP A 165 12.30 -19.75 20.18
CA TRP A 165 13.33 -20.44 19.41
C TRP A 165 13.93 -19.51 18.35
N LEU A 166 13.09 -18.82 17.58
CA LEU A 166 13.54 -17.91 16.53
C LEU A 166 14.43 -16.81 17.10
N ILE A 167 13.98 -16.14 18.17
CA ILE A 167 14.72 -15.04 18.81
C ILE A 167 16.09 -15.54 19.28
N ALA A 168 16.14 -16.68 19.97
CA ALA A 168 17.41 -17.27 20.43
C ALA A 168 18.33 -17.65 19.26
N ALA A 169 17.78 -18.18 18.17
CA ALA A 169 18.55 -18.53 16.98
C ALA A 169 19.08 -17.28 16.26
N VAL A 170 18.28 -16.22 16.13
CA VAL A 170 18.71 -14.94 15.54
C VAL A 170 19.81 -14.31 16.37
N HIS A 171 19.70 -14.27 17.70
CA HIS A 171 20.76 -13.72 18.56
C HIS A 171 22.07 -14.49 18.46
N ARG A 172 22.00 -15.80 18.20
CA ARG A 172 23.18 -16.66 18.00
C ARG A 172 23.83 -16.43 16.63
N GLU A 173 23.04 -16.41 15.55
CA GLU A 173 23.57 -16.39 14.18
C GLU A 173 23.78 -14.97 13.63
N ALA A 174 22.98 -13.99 14.07
CA ALA A 174 22.99 -12.60 13.63
C ALA A 174 22.97 -11.63 14.83
N PRO A 175 24.06 -11.58 15.63
CA PRO A 175 24.12 -10.73 16.82
C PRO A 175 23.95 -9.25 16.45
N GLY A 176 23.13 -8.55 17.24
CA GLY A 176 22.83 -7.12 17.04
C GLY A 176 21.54 -6.83 16.24
N THR A 177 20.96 -7.87 15.63
CA THR A 177 19.63 -7.83 15.00
C THR A 177 18.53 -8.06 16.03
N ARG A 178 17.48 -7.25 15.97
CA ARG A 178 16.29 -7.36 16.83
C ARG A 178 15.16 -8.05 16.11
N VAL A 179 14.37 -8.82 16.87
CA VAL A 179 13.14 -9.44 16.36
C VAL A 179 11.93 -8.72 16.96
N GLN A 180 11.13 -8.07 16.10
CA GLN A 180 9.88 -7.41 16.48
C GLN A 180 8.68 -8.23 15.98
N ALA A 181 7.62 -8.30 16.78
CA ALA A 181 6.37 -8.94 16.36
C ALA A 181 5.63 -8.02 15.39
N TRP A 182 5.44 -8.44 14.14
CA TRP A 182 4.57 -7.78 13.17
C TRP A 182 3.13 -8.23 13.41
N LEU A 183 2.29 -7.28 13.81
CA LEU A 183 0.89 -7.47 14.18
C LEU A 183 0.01 -6.56 13.33
N GLY A 184 -1.01 -7.14 12.72
CA GLY A 184 -1.98 -6.39 11.92
C GLY A 184 -3.37 -6.96 12.03
N ASP A 185 -4.34 -6.17 11.58
CA ASP A 185 -5.73 -6.58 11.36
C ASP A 185 -6.42 -5.53 10.46
N VAL A 186 -7.54 -5.93 9.86
CA VAL A 186 -8.39 -5.03 9.08
C VAL A 186 -9.26 -4.20 10.00
N LEU A 187 -9.23 -2.88 9.87
CA LEU A 187 -10.08 -1.96 10.62
C LEU A 187 -11.48 -1.86 10.01
N ALA A 188 -12.49 -1.80 10.86
CA ALA A 188 -13.89 -1.54 10.47
C ALA A 188 -14.14 -0.04 10.17
N THR A 189 -13.17 0.62 9.54
CA THR A 189 -13.22 2.05 9.20
C THR A 189 -14.05 2.28 7.94
N GLU A 190 -13.89 1.40 6.95
CA GLU A 190 -14.55 1.48 5.64
C GLU A 190 -15.56 0.35 5.41
N SER A 191 -15.67 -0.58 6.36
CA SER A 191 -16.50 -1.79 6.31
C SER A 191 -17.17 -2.03 7.66
N PRO A 192 -18.36 -2.68 7.71
CA PRO A 192 -18.96 -3.07 8.99
C PRO A 192 -18.12 -4.11 9.76
N THR A 193 -17.26 -4.86 9.06
CA THR A 193 -16.42 -5.94 9.58
C THR A 193 -14.99 -5.47 9.76
N GLY A 194 -14.38 -5.78 10.90
CA GLY A 194 -13.00 -5.44 11.25
C GLY A 194 -12.83 -5.01 12.70
N MET A 195 -11.58 -4.73 13.08
CA MET A 195 -11.22 -4.18 14.38
C MET A 195 -11.76 -2.76 14.53
N ARG A 196 -12.32 -2.49 15.72
CA ARG A 196 -12.97 -1.24 16.06
C ARG A 196 -12.17 -0.48 17.10
N LEU A 197 -11.30 0.40 16.62
CA LEU A 197 -10.43 1.17 17.51
C LEU A 197 -11.22 2.16 18.37
N GLU A 198 -12.43 2.57 17.98
CA GLU A 198 -13.31 3.43 18.79
C GLU A 198 -13.72 2.79 20.13
N ARG A 199 -13.62 1.46 20.23
CA ARG A 199 -13.93 0.70 21.45
C ARG A 199 -12.73 0.67 22.39
N PRO A 200 -12.85 1.21 23.62
CA PRO A 200 -11.77 1.18 24.60
C PRO A 200 -11.32 -0.24 24.96
N GLU A 201 -12.24 -1.21 24.97
CA GLU A 201 -11.95 -2.62 25.29
C GLU A 201 -11.04 -3.24 24.24
N THR A 202 -11.29 -2.95 22.95
CA THR A 202 -10.45 -3.39 21.84
C THR A 202 -9.03 -2.84 21.98
N ARG A 203 -8.89 -1.53 22.23
CA ARG A 203 -7.57 -0.92 22.47
C ARG A 203 -6.86 -1.54 23.68
N ALA A 204 -7.59 -1.79 24.77
CA ALA A 204 -7.04 -2.44 25.96
C ALA A 204 -6.58 -3.89 25.69
N ALA A 205 -7.31 -4.63 24.84
CA ALA A 205 -6.93 -5.96 24.39
C ALA A 205 -5.64 -5.91 23.56
N VAL A 206 -5.50 -4.99 22.61
CA VAL A 206 -4.26 -4.81 21.82
C VAL A 206 -3.05 -4.55 22.72
N VAL A 207 -3.22 -3.68 23.73
CA VAL A 207 -2.15 -3.40 24.71
C VAL A 207 -1.84 -4.65 25.55
N THR A 208 -2.83 -5.48 25.85
CA THR A 208 -2.63 -6.76 26.55
C THR A 208 -1.89 -7.77 25.69
N SER A 209 -2.29 -7.95 24.43
CA SER A 209 -1.60 -8.77 23.42
C SER A 209 -0.15 -8.33 23.25
N THR A 210 0.12 -7.03 23.28
CA THR A 210 1.48 -6.47 23.24
C THR A 210 2.31 -6.91 24.45
N ARG A 211 1.75 -6.90 25.67
CA ARG A 211 2.47 -7.44 26.84
C ARG A 211 2.79 -8.92 26.68
N GLN A 212 1.89 -9.68 26.06
CA GLN A 212 2.08 -11.13 25.85
C GLN A 212 3.22 -11.43 24.87
N ILE A 213 3.33 -10.70 23.74
CA ILE A 213 4.45 -10.89 22.81
C ILE A 213 5.78 -10.44 23.44
N LEU A 214 5.79 -9.37 24.23
CA LEU A 214 7.01 -8.92 24.91
C LEU A 214 7.45 -9.94 25.98
N ALA A 215 6.51 -10.55 26.69
CA ALA A 215 6.80 -11.66 27.61
C ALA A 215 7.23 -12.96 26.90
N ALA A 216 6.92 -13.10 25.61
CA ALA A 216 7.43 -14.19 24.78
C ALA A 216 8.89 -13.95 24.32
N GLY A 217 9.41 -12.73 24.47
CA GLY A 217 10.80 -12.38 24.23
C GLY A 217 11.02 -11.45 23.03
N PHE A 218 9.97 -11.03 22.32
CA PHE A 218 10.11 -10.07 21.23
C PHE A 218 10.69 -8.74 21.74
N GLU A 219 11.55 -8.12 20.94
CA GLU A 219 12.29 -6.90 21.27
C GLU A 219 11.55 -5.63 20.78
N GLY A 220 10.38 -5.81 20.18
CA GLY A 220 9.50 -4.73 19.76
C GLY A 220 8.16 -5.24 19.22
N ALA A 221 7.25 -4.31 19.01
CA ALA A 221 5.97 -4.54 18.34
C ALA A 221 5.88 -3.61 17.12
N HIS A 222 5.69 -4.18 15.95
CA HIS A 222 5.52 -3.50 14.68
C HIS A 222 4.05 -3.63 14.23
N PHE A 223 3.29 -2.53 14.28
CA PHE A 223 1.87 -2.55 13.95
C PHE A 223 1.58 -2.16 12.50
N ASP A 224 0.67 -2.89 11.88
CA ASP A 224 0.18 -2.65 10.53
C ASP A 224 -1.36 -2.80 10.52
N LEU A 225 -2.06 -1.71 10.85
CA LEU A 225 -3.53 -1.69 10.95
C LEU A 225 -4.09 -0.89 9.78
N GLU A 226 -4.93 -1.52 8.95
CA GLU A 226 -5.41 -0.93 7.71
C GLU A 226 -6.90 -1.25 7.48
N PRO A 227 -7.69 -0.40 6.81
CA PRO A 227 -7.36 0.96 6.36
C PRO A 227 -7.46 1.96 7.53
N LEU A 228 -6.45 2.81 7.68
CA LEU A 228 -6.42 3.86 8.72
C LEU A 228 -6.56 5.25 8.10
N HIS A 229 -7.48 6.06 8.63
CA HIS A 229 -7.73 7.41 8.12
C HIS A 229 -6.97 8.49 8.90
N SER A 230 -6.72 9.62 8.22
CA SER A 230 -6.11 10.78 8.85
C SER A 230 -6.95 11.33 9.98
N GLY A 231 -6.31 11.60 11.12
CA GLY A 231 -6.94 12.25 12.27
C GLY A 231 -7.62 11.30 13.24
N ASP A 232 -7.48 9.98 13.06
CA ASP A 232 -7.96 8.98 13.99
C ASP A 232 -7.35 9.19 15.40
N ARG A 233 -8.19 9.63 16.34
CA ARG A 233 -7.76 9.94 17.71
C ARG A 233 -7.62 8.67 18.56
N ASP A 234 -8.36 7.63 18.24
CA ASP A 234 -8.35 6.37 18.97
C ASP A 234 -7.06 5.60 18.69
N TYR A 235 -6.58 5.62 17.44
CA TYR A 235 -5.26 5.12 17.07
C TYR A 235 -4.13 5.89 17.76
N LEU A 236 -4.19 7.24 17.79
CA LEU A 236 -3.18 8.03 18.51
C LEU A 236 -3.16 7.71 20.01
N THR A 237 -4.33 7.50 20.62
CA THR A 237 -4.47 7.09 22.02
C THR A 237 -3.94 5.68 22.26
N LEU A 238 -4.18 4.75 21.32
CA LEU A 238 -3.61 3.42 21.34
C LEU A 238 -2.08 3.48 21.29
N LEU A 239 -1.50 4.26 20.38
CA LEU A 239 -0.05 4.44 20.27
C LEU A 239 0.57 5.02 21.56
N ASP A 240 -0.08 5.99 22.20
CA ASP A 240 0.38 6.53 23.48
C ASP A 240 0.41 5.44 24.58
N SER A 241 -0.60 4.54 24.59
CA SER A 241 -0.68 3.40 25.51
C SER A 241 0.38 2.32 25.22
N LEU A 242 0.56 1.96 23.94
CA LEU A 242 1.57 1.01 23.48
C LEU A 242 2.98 1.53 23.74
N ARG A 243 3.21 2.84 23.60
CA ARG A 243 4.49 3.48 23.88
C ARG A 243 4.89 3.34 25.34
N SER A 244 3.92 3.47 26.24
CA SER A 244 4.14 3.24 27.68
C SER A 244 4.57 1.80 27.96
N VAL A 245 3.86 0.81 27.39
CA VAL A 245 4.18 -0.61 27.55
C VAL A 245 5.55 -0.95 26.97
N THR A 246 5.83 -0.61 25.72
CA THR A 246 7.10 -0.92 25.07
C THR A 246 8.29 -0.30 25.81
N ARG A 247 8.18 0.96 26.28
CA ARG A 247 9.23 1.59 27.10
C ARG A 247 9.48 0.88 28.42
N ALA A 248 8.43 0.47 29.12
CA ALA A 248 8.56 -0.27 30.38
C ALA A 248 9.29 -1.61 30.22
N HIS A 249 9.25 -2.18 29.01
CA HIS A 249 9.94 -3.42 28.64
C HIS A 249 11.27 -3.19 27.90
N HIS A 250 11.74 -1.95 27.75
CA HIS A 250 12.91 -1.61 26.93
C HIS A 250 12.82 -2.11 25.47
N ALA A 251 11.60 -2.20 24.94
CA ALA A 251 11.30 -2.67 23.60
C ALA A 251 10.95 -1.51 22.66
N LEU A 252 10.99 -1.75 21.35
CA LEU A 252 10.62 -0.77 20.33
C LEU A 252 9.12 -0.79 20.03
N LEU A 253 8.56 0.40 19.82
CA LEU A 253 7.28 0.57 19.14
C LEU A 253 7.54 1.01 17.69
N SER A 254 7.12 0.18 16.75
CA SER A 254 7.25 0.41 15.31
C SER A 254 5.88 0.36 14.64
N VAL A 255 5.70 1.07 13.52
CA VAL A 255 4.46 1.02 12.74
C VAL A 255 4.77 1.04 11.24
N ALA A 256 3.97 0.31 10.46
CA ALA A 256 3.80 0.54 9.05
C ALA A 256 2.89 1.75 8.86
N ALA A 257 3.26 2.65 7.95
CA ALA A 257 2.54 3.88 7.68
C ALA A 257 2.12 3.91 6.21
N HIS A 258 0.87 4.31 6.00
CA HIS A 258 0.37 4.56 4.66
C HIS A 258 1.14 5.72 4.01
N GLN A 259 1.06 5.79 2.69
CA GLN A 259 1.65 6.85 1.89
C GLN A 259 1.12 8.23 2.33
N ILE A 260 1.98 9.24 2.29
CA ILE A 260 1.63 10.61 2.61
C ILE A 260 0.98 11.25 1.39
N ASP A 261 -0.02 12.09 1.63
CA ASP A 261 -0.70 12.87 0.61
C ASP A 261 0.31 13.69 -0.23
N PRO A 262 0.44 13.42 -1.55
CA PRO A 262 1.44 14.10 -2.39
C PRO A 262 1.11 15.57 -2.64
N LEU A 263 -0.16 15.98 -2.47
CA LEU A 263 -0.61 17.36 -2.61
C LEU A 263 -1.46 17.74 -1.40
N PRO A 264 -1.17 18.83 -0.67
CA PRO A 264 -1.91 19.17 0.54
C PRO A 264 -3.43 19.16 0.34
N GLY A 265 -4.13 18.21 0.99
CA GLY A 265 -5.59 18.13 0.99
C GLY A 265 -6.20 17.20 -0.06
N PHE A 266 -5.41 16.52 -0.89
CA PHE A 266 -5.89 15.55 -1.87
C PHE A 266 -6.54 14.33 -1.21
N HIS A 267 -6.03 13.92 -0.03
CA HIS A 267 -6.65 12.85 0.77
C HIS A 267 -8.11 13.18 1.13
N ALA A 268 -8.41 14.43 1.45
CA ALA A 268 -9.77 14.86 1.79
C ALA A 268 -10.69 14.87 0.56
N PHE A 269 -10.17 15.31 -0.60
CA PHE A 269 -10.90 15.25 -1.86
C PHE A 269 -11.26 13.82 -2.26
N TRP A 270 -10.29 12.89 -2.26
CA TRP A 270 -10.57 11.48 -2.58
C TRP A 270 -11.38 10.76 -1.51
N GLY A 271 -11.20 11.09 -0.22
CA GLY A 271 -12.08 10.62 0.85
C GLY A 271 -13.54 11.01 0.59
N THR A 272 -13.79 12.22 0.08
CA THR A 272 -15.15 12.66 -0.27
C THR A 272 -15.69 12.08 -1.58
N VAL A 273 -14.83 11.81 -2.57
CA VAL A 273 -15.26 11.38 -3.91
C VAL A 273 -15.32 9.86 -4.06
N ALA A 274 -14.41 9.13 -3.41
CA ALA A 274 -14.25 7.68 -3.55
C ALA A 274 -14.49 6.91 -2.25
N GLY A 275 -14.74 7.56 -1.11
CA GLY A 275 -14.96 6.88 0.18
C GLY A 275 -13.73 6.18 0.77
N HIS A 276 -12.60 6.23 0.06
CA HIS A 276 -11.35 5.54 0.39
C HIS A 276 -10.19 6.55 0.32
N PRO A 277 -9.86 7.25 1.42
CA PRO A 277 -8.70 8.13 1.44
C PRO A 277 -7.42 7.31 1.41
N LYS A 278 -6.90 7.05 0.20
CA LYS A 278 -5.67 6.29 -0.07
C LYS A 278 -4.44 6.79 0.71
N TRP A 279 -4.41 8.07 1.11
CA TRP A 279 -3.25 8.73 1.69
C TRP A 279 -3.50 9.28 3.10
N TRP A 280 -2.45 9.31 3.92
CA TRP A 280 -2.42 10.08 5.16
C TRP A 280 -2.03 11.54 4.90
N SER A 281 -2.68 12.48 5.59
CA SER A 281 -2.18 13.84 5.69
C SER A 281 -0.79 13.84 6.35
N GLN A 282 0.10 14.71 5.87
CA GLN A 282 1.44 14.89 6.44
C GLN A 282 1.38 15.24 7.94
N ARG A 283 0.36 15.99 8.35
CA ARG A 283 0.11 16.31 9.77
C ARG A 283 -0.12 15.06 10.61
N PHE A 284 -1.01 14.17 10.16
CA PHE A 284 -1.32 12.94 10.89
C PHE A 284 -0.11 12.01 10.93
N PHE A 285 0.60 11.86 9.81
CA PHE A 285 1.87 11.13 9.77
C PHE A 285 2.87 11.66 10.82
N GLY A 286 3.05 12.97 10.92
CA GLY A 286 3.90 13.57 11.96
C GLY A 286 3.40 13.31 13.39
N GLN A 287 2.08 13.24 13.61
CA GLN A 287 1.50 12.89 14.92
C GLN A 287 1.80 11.44 15.32
N VAL A 288 1.74 10.52 14.36
CA VAL A 288 2.11 9.10 14.53
C VAL A 288 3.63 8.99 14.78
N ALA A 289 4.45 9.61 13.94
CA ALA A 289 5.91 9.57 14.03
C ALA A 289 6.47 10.06 15.38
N ARG A 290 5.76 10.97 16.07
CA ARG A 290 6.12 11.46 17.42
C ARG A 290 5.87 10.44 18.54
N ARG A 291 5.04 9.44 18.31
CA ARG A 291 4.60 8.47 19.32
C ARG A 291 5.36 7.15 19.29
N VAL A 292 6.03 6.87 18.18
CA VAL A 292 6.73 5.61 17.91
C VAL A 292 8.24 5.78 17.94
N ASP A 293 8.99 4.69 18.10
CA ASP A 293 10.45 4.69 17.89
C ASP A 293 10.81 4.62 16.42
N GLN A 294 9.97 3.96 15.63
CA GLN A 294 10.23 3.63 14.24
C GLN A 294 8.94 3.75 13.42
N ILE A 295 9.05 4.32 12.22
CA ILE A 295 7.93 4.44 11.28
C ILE A 295 8.41 4.05 9.89
N ALA A 296 7.76 3.05 9.28
CA ALA A 296 8.10 2.52 7.97
C ALA A 296 7.03 2.91 6.95
N VAL A 297 7.36 3.77 5.99
CA VAL A 297 6.43 4.24 4.96
C VAL A 297 6.29 3.17 3.88
N MET A 298 5.07 2.68 3.65
CA MET A 298 4.77 1.71 2.60
C MET A 298 4.68 2.41 1.23
N SER A 299 5.83 2.82 0.69
CA SER A 299 5.96 3.59 -0.55
C SER A 299 5.84 2.75 -1.84
N TYR A 300 4.89 1.83 -1.88
CA TYR A 300 4.54 0.93 -2.99
C TYR A 300 3.00 0.81 -3.12
N ASP A 301 2.48 0.23 -4.20
CA ASP A 301 1.07 0.32 -4.64
C ASP A 301 0.67 1.74 -5.10
N THR A 302 1.52 2.32 -5.94
CA THR A 302 1.48 3.74 -6.35
C THR A 302 0.67 4.01 -7.62
N MET A 303 0.30 2.96 -8.37
CA MET A 303 -0.31 3.01 -9.71
C MET A 303 0.58 3.65 -10.80
N GLN A 304 1.86 3.90 -10.49
CA GLN A 304 2.76 4.58 -11.42
C GLN A 304 3.17 3.65 -12.58
N PRO A 305 3.04 4.10 -13.84
CA PRO A 305 3.27 3.23 -15.00
C PRO A 305 4.74 3.10 -15.42
N LEU A 306 5.62 3.97 -14.91
CA LEU A 306 7.04 3.99 -15.28
C LEU A 306 7.94 4.06 -14.05
N GLN A 307 9.08 3.37 -14.09
CA GLN A 307 10.09 3.40 -13.02
C GLN A 307 10.52 4.82 -12.64
N SER A 308 10.65 5.72 -13.62
CA SER A 308 11.05 7.11 -13.34
C SER A 308 9.98 7.92 -12.62
N LEU A 309 8.70 7.60 -12.84
CA LEU A 309 7.58 8.26 -12.17
C LEU A 309 7.44 7.70 -10.74
N TYR A 310 7.56 6.38 -10.61
CA TYR A 310 7.63 5.69 -9.31
C TYR A 310 8.79 6.21 -8.44
N GLY A 311 10.02 6.23 -8.97
CA GLY A 311 11.17 6.75 -8.22
C GLY A 311 11.03 8.23 -7.87
N GLY A 312 10.39 9.03 -8.72
CA GLY A 312 10.01 10.41 -8.44
C GLY A 312 9.01 10.55 -7.30
N TYR A 313 8.02 9.65 -7.25
CA TYR A 313 7.06 9.54 -6.16
C TYR A 313 7.74 9.16 -4.85
N VAL A 314 8.63 8.16 -4.86
CA VAL A 314 9.40 7.76 -3.68
C VAL A 314 10.28 8.92 -3.17
N ALA A 315 10.90 9.70 -4.06
CA ALA A 315 11.66 10.89 -3.68
C ALA A 315 10.78 11.96 -2.99
N GLN A 316 9.56 12.16 -3.50
CA GLN A 316 8.58 13.06 -2.88
C GLN A 316 8.14 12.56 -1.51
N GLN A 317 7.73 11.29 -1.39
CA GLN A 317 7.33 10.66 -0.13
C GLN A 317 8.44 10.73 0.93
N THR A 318 9.69 10.48 0.52
CA THR A 318 10.86 10.59 1.39
C THR A 318 11.01 12.02 1.94
N SER A 319 10.85 13.02 1.09
CA SER A 319 10.95 14.44 1.48
C SER A 319 9.83 14.81 2.46
N LEU A 320 8.58 14.46 2.12
CA LEU A 320 7.42 14.73 2.96
C LEU A 320 7.53 14.08 4.34
N ALA A 321 8.03 12.85 4.42
CA ALA A 321 8.21 12.14 5.68
C ALA A 321 9.35 12.75 6.52
N LEU A 322 10.47 13.14 5.88
CA LEU A 322 11.61 13.78 6.55
C LEU A 322 11.22 15.12 7.20
N GLU A 323 10.37 15.92 6.55
CA GLU A 323 9.94 17.24 7.04
C GLU A 323 9.21 17.18 8.38
N VAL A 324 8.48 16.08 8.67
CA VAL A 324 7.61 15.99 9.85
C VAL A 324 8.01 14.90 10.85
N THR A 325 8.90 13.98 10.49
CA THR A 325 9.40 12.96 11.43
C THR A 325 10.44 13.55 12.38
N PRO A 326 10.24 13.46 13.71
CA PRO A 326 11.20 13.96 14.68
C PRO A 326 12.58 13.35 14.53
N LYS A 327 13.63 14.13 14.83
CA LYS A 327 15.01 13.64 14.72
C LYS A 327 15.32 12.40 15.57
N SER A 328 14.53 12.15 16.61
CA SER A 328 14.63 11.01 17.54
C SER A 328 14.01 9.71 17.02
N THR A 329 13.13 9.77 16.03
CA THR A 329 12.41 8.62 15.47
C THR A 329 13.20 8.06 14.28
N ASP A 330 13.26 6.74 14.15
CA ASP A 330 13.84 6.08 12.98
C ASP A 330 12.80 6.10 11.84
N LEU A 331 13.13 6.82 10.76
CA LEU A 331 12.30 6.88 9.54
C LEU A 331 12.81 5.85 8.53
N LEU A 332 11.94 4.95 8.09
CA LEU A 332 12.28 3.95 7.09
C LEU A 332 11.37 4.10 5.87
N MET A 333 11.96 4.01 4.68
CA MET A 333 11.21 3.97 3.42
C MET A 333 11.08 2.53 2.92
N GLY A 334 9.86 2.12 2.58
CA GLY A 334 9.56 0.76 2.11
C GLY A 334 10.12 0.47 0.71
N LEU A 335 10.72 -0.71 0.54
CA LEU A 335 11.19 -1.24 -0.75
C LEU A 335 10.32 -2.43 -1.17
N PRO A 336 9.87 -2.48 -2.45
CA PRO A 336 9.03 -3.55 -2.96
C PRO A 336 9.86 -4.79 -3.33
N PHE A 337 10.08 -5.67 -2.35
CA PHE A 337 10.65 -7.02 -2.52
C PHE A 337 9.54 -8.03 -2.89
N TYR A 338 8.58 -7.61 -3.71
CA TYR A 338 7.49 -8.46 -4.18
C TYR A 338 7.12 -8.11 -5.62
N HIS A 339 6.55 -9.08 -6.31
CA HIS A 339 6.37 -9.06 -7.75
C HIS A 339 4.96 -9.48 -8.13
N GLU A 340 3.98 -8.61 -7.84
CA GLU A 340 2.60 -8.83 -8.24
C GLU A 340 2.21 -7.88 -9.37
N ASN A 341 1.18 -8.22 -10.14
CA ASN A 341 0.51 -7.23 -11.00
C ASN A 341 -0.94 -7.18 -10.53
N ARG A 342 -1.30 -6.11 -9.83
CA ARG A 342 -2.66 -5.84 -9.35
C ARG A 342 -3.04 -4.41 -9.66
N PHE A 343 -4.34 -4.09 -9.70
CA PHE A 343 -4.77 -2.71 -9.84
C PHE A 343 -4.20 -1.91 -8.65
N GLY A 344 -3.21 -1.05 -8.89
CA GLY A 344 -2.45 -0.44 -7.79
C GLY A 344 -0.94 -0.62 -7.90
N HIS A 345 -0.47 -1.76 -8.40
CA HIS A 345 0.94 -2.13 -8.41
C HIS A 345 1.35 -2.79 -9.72
N TRP A 346 2.37 -2.21 -10.33
CA TRP A 346 2.95 -2.65 -11.58
C TRP A 346 4.40 -3.05 -11.31
N ASN A 347 4.66 -4.35 -11.21
CA ASN A 347 6.00 -4.89 -10.89
C ASN A 347 7.12 -4.28 -11.76
N HIS A 348 6.88 -4.07 -13.04
CA HIS A 348 7.88 -3.49 -13.94
C HIS A 348 8.26 -2.03 -13.62
N ALA A 349 7.38 -1.28 -12.96
CA ALA A 349 7.59 0.11 -12.58
C ALA A 349 8.07 0.23 -11.11
N GLU A 350 7.51 -0.56 -10.20
CA GLU A 350 7.82 -0.54 -8.77
C GLU A 350 9.00 -1.45 -8.43
N THR A 351 10.20 -1.04 -8.85
CA THR A 351 11.42 -1.84 -8.68
C THR A 351 12.31 -1.33 -7.54
N VAL A 352 13.10 -2.23 -6.94
CA VAL A 352 14.07 -1.88 -5.89
C VAL A 352 15.06 -0.78 -6.33
N PRO A 353 15.70 -0.83 -7.52
CA PRO A 353 16.60 0.24 -7.95
C PRO A 353 15.92 1.62 -8.04
N ALA A 354 14.69 1.66 -8.57
CA ALA A 354 13.94 2.91 -8.69
C ALA A 354 13.54 3.47 -7.31
N ALA A 355 13.10 2.61 -6.40
CA ALA A 355 12.81 2.97 -5.01
C ALA A 355 14.05 3.50 -4.30
N VAL A 356 15.17 2.77 -4.33
CA VAL A 356 16.43 3.17 -3.69
C VAL A 356 16.91 4.51 -4.25
N ARG A 357 16.91 4.69 -5.57
CA ARG A 357 17.29 5.99 -6.17
C ARG A 357 16.36 7.11 -5.70
N GLY A 358 15.05 6.88 -5.68
CA GLY A 358 14.06 7.82 -5.16
C GLY A 358 14.33 8.22 -3.71
N VAL A 359 14.55 7.24 -2.83
CA VAL A 359 14.91 7.44 -1.42
C VAL A 359 16.16 8.30 -1.30
N ARG A 360 17.22 7.97 -2.07
CA ARG A 360 18.49 8.71 -2.04
C ARG A 360 18.32 10.15 -2.54
N LEU A 361 17.51 10.40 -3.57
CA LEU A 361 17.22 11.74 -4.06
C LEU A 361 16.44 12.59 -3.04
N GLY A 362 15.36 12.03 -2.46
CA GLY A 362 14.56 12.73 -1.45
C GLY A 362 15.38 13.06 -0.19
N LEU A 363 16.19 12.11 0.26
CA LEU A 363 17.11 12.31 1.38
C LEU A 363 18.16 13.39 1.07
N SER A 364 18.76 13.35 -0.12
CA SER A 364 19.79 14.32 -0.54
C SER A 364 19.32 15.76 -0.50
N ARG A 365 18.06 15.98 -0.90
CA ARG A 365 17.46 17.32 -1.02
C ARG A 365 16.96 17.84 0.32
N THR A 366 16.46 16.96 1.19
CA THR A 366 15.74 17.36 2.39
C THR A 366 16.61 17.33 3.65
N ASP A 367 17.30 16.21 3.91
CA ASP A 367 18.17 16.06 5.09
C ASP A 367 19.23 14.98 4.87
N ALA A 368 20.24 15.28 4.03
CA ALA A 368 21.27 14.31 3.66
C ALA A 368 22.03 13.71 4.86
N GLY A 369 22.10 14.45 5.97
CA GLY A 369 22.76 14.06 7.21
C GLY A 369 21.86 13.33 8.22
N ARG A 370 20.62 12.98 7.85
CA ARG A 370 19.68 12.31 8.76
C ARG A 370 20.26 10.99 9.29
N ALA A 371 20.65 10.98 10.57
CA ALA A 371 21.28 9.82 11.21
C ALA A 371 20.30 8.67 11.53
N ARG A 372 19.01 8.99 11.74
CA ARG A 372 17.95 8.02 12.05
C ARG A 372 17.07 7.80 10.82
N PHE A 373 17.68 7.25 9.78
CA PHE A 373 17.05 6.99 8.49
C PHE A 373 17.52 5.65 7.92
N GLY A 374 16.61 4.91 7.31
CA GLY A 374 16.86 3.59 6.72
C GLY A 374 15.84 3.24 5.65
N VAL A 375 15.86 1.97 5.24
CA VAL A 375 14.84 1.37 4.36
C VAL A 375 14.26 0.10 4.99
N ALA A 376 13.03 -0.25 4.62
CA ALA A 376 12.38 -1.47 5.09
C ALA A 376 11.96 -2.34 3.90
N LEU A 377 12.44 -3.58 3.84
CA LEU A 377 12.27 -4.48 2.70
C LEU A 377 11.00 -5.31 2.89
N TYR A 378 9.99 -5.13 2.02
CA TYR A 378 8.73 -5.87 2.07
C TYR A 378 8.61 -6.72 0.81
N VAL A 379 8.70 -8.06 0.83
CA VAL A 379 8.75 -8.99 1.97
C VAL A 379 9.59 -10.23 1.61
N ASP A 380 10.14 -10.94 2.59
CA ASP A 380 11.15 -11.99 2.37
C ASP A 380 10.73 -13.15 1.46
N PHE A 381 9.49 -13.62 1.56
CA PHE A 381 9.02 -14.80 0.82
C PHE A 381 8.72 -14.52 -0.65
N ALA A 382 8.59 -13.25 -1.03
CA ALA A 382 8.40 -12.82 -2.42
C ALA A 382 9.70 -12.28 -3.05
N ALA A 383 10.75 -12.08 -2.23
CA ALA A 383 12.01 -11.49 -2.66
C ALA A 383 12.81 -12.39 -3.59
N THR A 384 13.40 -11.80 -4.62
CA THR A 384 14.32 -12.46 -5.56
C THR A 384 15.78 -12.09 -5.28
N GLU A 385 16.73 -12.86 -5.82
CA GLU A 385 18.16 -12.49 -5.74
C GLU A 385 18.48 -11.15 -6.40
N ALA A 386 17.68 -10.74 -7.40
CA ALA A 386 17.82 -9.44 -8.04
C ALA A 386 17.49 -8.30 -7.07
N ASP A 387 16.43 -8.43 -6.26
CA ASP A 387 16.06 -7.45 -5.25
C ASP A 387 17.15 -7.27 -4.20
N TRP A 388 17.68 -8.40 -3.70
CA TRP A 388 18.77 -8.40 -2.73
C TRP A 388 20.04 -7.79 -3.29
N THR A 389 20.35 -8.04 -4.56
CA THR A 389 21.51 -7.46 -5.24
C THR A 389 21.34 -5.96 -5.42
N ALA A 390 20.18 -5.51 -5.92
CA ALA A 390 19.86 -4.09 -6.06
C ALA A 390 19.95 -3.35 -4.72
N TYR A 391 19.39 -3.91 -3.65
CA TYR A 391 19.50 -3.33 -2.32
C TYR A 391 20.96 -3.18 -1.86
N ARG A 392 21.79 -4.23 -2.02
CA ARG A 392 23.20 -4.17 -1.62
C ARG A 392 23.98 -3.14 -2.44
N ASP A 393 23.84 -3.19 -3.76
CA ASP A 393 24.65 -2.40 -4.67
C ASP A 393 24.24 -0.90 -4.64
N ASP A 394 22.94 -0.61 -4.51
CA ASP A 394 22.44 0.75 -4.62
C ASP A 394 22.27 1.47 -3.26
N TRP A 395 22.06 0.72 -2.16
CA TRP A 395 21.78 1.29 -0.83
C TRP A 395 22.85 1.05 0.24
N VAL A 396 23.56 -0.08 0.26
CA VAL A 396 24.32 -0.52 1.45
C VAL A 396 25.76 0.01 1.61
N PRO A 397 26.41 0.60 0.59
CA PRO A 397 27.85 0.49 0.29
C PRO A 397 28.84 0.43 1.45
#